data_AF-A0A6I8NZ76-F1
#
_entry.id   AF-A0A6I8NZ76-F1
#
_cell.length_a   1.000
_cell.length_b   1.000
_cell.length_c   1.000
_cell.angle_alpha   90.00
_cell.angle_beta   90.00
_cell.angle_gamma   90.00
#
_symmetry.space_group_name_H-M   'P 1'
#
loop_
_entity.id
_entity.type
_entity.pdbx_description
1 polymer ?
#
loop_
_entity_poly.entity_id
_entity_poly.type
_entity_poly.pdbx_seq_one_letter_code
_entity_poly.pdbx_strand_id
1 'polypeptide(L)'
;MAAAVAAAAEVQRLQARLEELERAVYGPGPQKPDAPTVADGLVKLQVALGNIASKRERVKILFKKIQDLVKYLDPQYMDRLIMPDASKLQFILAEEPFILSQMALLQRVEALVPLLDSPQVKVVPEHARRLRALAQIHVQQQDRCEEVTEASKQLLEEYNKMVSSGRAGGGRREGGGGGPPARPRPASGSLALNRGRPRPCCCPSSSCGGTSC
;
A
#
# COMPACT_ATOMS: atom_id res chain seq x y z
N MET A 1 -70.80 88.66 -2.35
CA MET A 1 -70.56 88.09 -0.99
C MET A 1 -70.17 86.61 -1.01
N ALA A 2 -70.89 85.72 -1.71
CA ALA A 2 -70.56 84.29 -1.76
C ALA A 2 -69.12 83.97 -2.24
N ALA A 3 -68.60 84.67 -3.25
CA ALA A 3 -67.23 84.49 -3.72
C ALA A 3 -66.16 84.85 -2.66
N ALA A 4 -66.42 85.84 -1.81
CA ALA A 4 -65.51 86.22 -0.73
C ALA A 4 -65.50 85.19 0.41
N VAL A 5 -66.65 84.56 0.69
CA VAL A 5 -66.76 83.48 1.68
C VAL A 5 -66.05 82.21 1.20
N ALA A 6 -66.19 81.86 -0.08
CA ALA A 6 -65.46 80.74 -0.69
C ALA A 6 -63.94 80.96 -0.69
N ALA A 7 -63.49 82.18 -0.98
CA ALA A 7 -62.07 82.55 -0.90
C ALA A 7 -61.54 82.44 0.54
N ALA A 8 -62.32 82.87 1.55
CA ALA A 8 -61.93 82.76 2.95
C ALA A 8 -61.83 81.30 3.43
N ALA A 9 -62.75 80.43 3.01
CA ALA A 9 -62.71 79.00 3.34
C ALA A 9 -61.49 78.30 2.72
N GLU A 10 -61.11 78.66 1.49
CA GLU A 10 -59.91 78.13 0.84
C GLU A 10 -58.64 78.58 1.56
N VAL A 11 -58.60 79.85 2.00
CA VAL A 11 -57.48 80.36 2.82
C VAL A 11 -57.37 79.61 4.15
N GLN A 12 -58.47 79.36 4.85
CA GLN A 12 -58.46 78.59 6.10
C GLN A 12 -57.98 77.14 5.90
N ARG A 13 -58.41 76.50 4.81
CA ARG A 13 -57.97 75.15 4.45
C ARG A 13 -56.46 75.11 4.17
N LEU A 14 -55.95 76.09 3.42
CA LEU A 14 -54.52 76.20 3.13
C LEU A 14 -53.73 76.46 4.41
N GLN A 15 -54.24 77.29 5.33
CA GLN A 15 -53.60 77.60 6.59
C GLN A 15 -53.49 76.38 7.51
N ALA A 16 -54.58 75.60 7.69
CA ALA A 16 -54.53 74.36 8.46
C ALA A 16 -53.50 73.36 7.89
N ARG A 17 -53.41 73.25 6.56
CA ARG A 17 -52.43 72.39 5.90
C ARG A 17 -51.00 72.89 6.06
N LEU A 18 -50.79 74.21 6.04
CA LEU A 18 -49.47 74.80 6.30
C LEU A 18 -49.03 74.54 7.74
N GLU A 19 -49.92 74.71 8.72
CA GLU A 19 -49.64 74.43 10.13
C GLU A 19 -49.25 72.96 10.36
N GLU A 20 -49.94 72.01 9.70
CA GLU A 20 -49.58 70.59 9.74
C GLU A 20 -48.19 70.33 9.13
N LEU A 21 -47.87 70.95 8.00
CA LEU A 21 -46.58 70.82 7.32
C LEU A 21 -45.44 71.44 8.13
N GLU A 22 -45.64 72.62 8.70
CA GLU A 22 -44.67 73.29 9.55
C GLU A 22 -44.38 72.45 10.80
N ARG A 23 -45.41 71.88 11.42
CA ARG A 23 -45.26 70.98 12.56
C ARG A 23 -44.51 69.70 12.20
N ALA A 24 -44.71 69.16 11.01
CA ALA A 24 -44.02 67.95 10.55
C ALA A 24 -42.54 68.17 10.21
N VAL A 25 -42.21 69.33 9.63
CA VAL A 25 -40.84 69.64 9.17
C VAL A 25 -39.98 70.24 10.29
N TYR A 26 -40.54 71.18 11.07
CA TYR A 26 -39.79 71.95 12.06
C TYR A 26 -40.08 71.53 13.51
N GLY A 27 -41.12 70.72 13.74
CA GLY A 27 -41.54 70.32 15.08
C GLY A 27 -42.19 71.47 15.88
N PRO A 28 -42.59 71.23 17.14
CA PRO A 28 -43.17 72.27 17.98
C PRO A 28 -42.07 73.20 18.53
N GLY A 29 -41.88 74.37 17.91
CA GLY A 29 -40.97 75.40 18.43
C GLY A 29 -40.69 76.54 17.44
N PRO A 30 -40.20 77.70 17.92
CA PRO A 30 -39.83 78.81 17.05
C PRO A 30 -38.66 78.41 16.13
N GLN A 31 -38.77 78.73 14.84
CA GLN A 31 -37.76 78.42 13.84
C GLN A 31 -36.44 79.12 14.17
N LYS A 32 -35.33 78.37 14.11
CA LYS A 32 -33.98 78.96 14.15
C LYS A 32 -33.62 79.39 12.72
N PRO A 33 -33.20 80.65 12.49
CA PRO A 33 -32.91 81.17 11.15
C PRO A 33 -31.76 80.42 10.44
N ASP A 34 -30.91 79.73 11.19
CA ASP A 34 -29.72 79.05 10.67
C ASP A 34 -29.84 77.51 10.67
N ALA A 35 -31.07 76.96 10.73
CA ALA A 35 -31.27 75.51 10.71
C ALA A 35 -30.94 74.94 9.31
N PRO A 36 -30.09 73.89 9.21
CA PRO A 36 -29.78 73.27 7.94
C PRO A 36 -31.04 72.69 7.28
N THR A 37 -31.15 72.83 5.96
CA THR A 37 -32.28 72.31 5.20
C THR A 37 -32.45 70.81 5.49
N VAL A 38 -33.68 70.34 5.69
CA VAL A 38 -33.98 68.91 5.90
C VAL A 38 -33.42 68.07 4.73
N ALA A 39 -33.42 68.62 3.52
CA ALA A 39 -32.78 68.03 2.35
C ALA A 39 -31.27 67.80 2.54
N ASP A 40 -30.54 68.76 3.11
CA ASP A 40 -29.10 68.63 3.35
C ASP A 40 -28.82 67.57 4.43
N GLY A 41 -29.67 67.49 5.45
CA GLY A 41 -29.62 66.43 6.46
C GLY A 41 -29.84 65.04 5.86
N LEU A 42 -30.85 64.90 4.99
CA LEU A 42 -31.16 63.65 4.31
C LEU A 42 -30.02 63.22 3.36
N VAL A 43 -29.44 64.15 2.60
CA VAL A 43 -28.28 63.89 1.74
C VAL A 43 -27.07 63.43 2.57
N LYS A 44 -26.79 64.09 3.71
CA LYS A 44 -25.71 63.68 4.62
C LYS A 44 -25.93 62.28 5.19
N LEU A 45 -27.17 61.95 5.58
CA LEU A 45 -27.51 60.61 6.06
C LEU A 45 -27.37 59.56 4.95
N GLN A 46 -27.81 59.87 3.74
CA GLN A 46 -27.67 58.98 2.58
C GLN A 46 -26.20 58.71 2.27
N VAL A 47 -25.35 59.75 2.27
CA VAL A 47 -23.90 59.62 2.07
C VAL A 47 -23.25 58.83 3.22
N ALA A 48 -23.65 59.08 4.48
CA ALA A 48 -23.14 58.35 5.64
C ALA A 48 -23.50 56.86 5.58
N LEU A 49 -24.76 56.53 5.27
CA LEU A 49 -25.24 55.16 5.11
C LEU A 49 -24.56 54.46 3.93
N GLY A 50 -24.42 55.14 2.79
CA GLY A 50 -23.68 54.61 1.63
C GLY A 50 -22.20 54.34 1.95
N ASN A 51 -21.57 55.22 2.74
CA ASN A 51 -20.20 55.02 3.20
C ASN A 51 -20.08 53.85 4.19
N ILE A 52 -21.03 53.66 5.10
CA ILE A 52 -21.02 52.54 6.05
C ILE A 52 -21.24 51.20 5.32
N ALA A 53 -22.22 51.15 4.42
CA ALA A 53 -22.52 49.95 3.63
C ALA A 53 -21.35 49.55 2.72
N SER A 54 -20.79 50.52 1.98
CA SER A 54 -19.65 50.26 1.08
C SER A 54 -18.38 49.84 1.84
N LYS A 55 -18.08 50.45 3.00
CA LYS A 55 -16.93 50.04 3.84
C LYS A 55 -17.09 48.62 4.35
N ARG A 56 -18.28 48.22 4.82
CA ARG A 56 -18.53 46.84 5.30
C ARG A 56 -18.31 45.80 4.20
N GLU A 57 -18.85 46.04 3.00
CA GLU A 57 -18.66 45.10 1.87
C GLU A 57 -17.20 45.05 1.42
N ARG A 58 -16.50 46.18 1.38
CA ARG A 58 -15.05 46.22 1.07
C ARG A 58 -14.24 45.42 2.08
N VAL A 59 -14.51 45.58 3.39
CA VAL A 59 -13.82 44.82 4.45
C VAL A 59 -14.11 43.32 4.31
N LYS A 60 -15.34 42.93 4.01
CA LYS A 60 -15.72 41.53 3.79
C LYS A 60 -14.99 40.91 2.59
N ILE A 61 -14.89 41.63 1.47
CA ILE A 61 -14.13 41.18 0.29
C ILE A 61 -12.64 41.05 0.64
N LEU A 62 -12.07 42.02 1.36
CA LEU A 62 -10.67 41.97 1.79
C LEU A 62 -10.39 40.78 2.70
N PHE A 63 -11.26 40.48 3.67
CA PHE A 63 -11.09 39.30 4.54
C PHE A 63 -11.13 37.98 3.75
N LYS A 64 -12.02 37.84 2.76
CA LYS A 64 -12.02 36.68 1.85
C LYS A 64 -10.72 36.59 1.05
N LYS A 65 -10.26 37.71 0.48
CA LYS A 65 -8.99 37.75 -0.26
C LYS A 65 -7.80 37.42 0.63
N ILE A 66 -7.77 37.87 1.89
CA ILE A 66 -6.72 37.52 2.84
C ILE A 66 -6.73 36.01 3.11
N GLN A 67 -7.90 35.41 3.33
CA GLN A 67 -8.00 33.95 3.51
C GLN A 67 -7.49 33.19 2.29
N ASP A 68 -7.76 33.66 1.08
CA ASP A 68 -7.24 33.05 -0.14
C ASP A 68 -5.73 33.27 -0.29
N LEU A 69 -5.22 34.48 -0.02
CA LEU A 69 -3.78 34.78 -0.03
C LEU A 69 -3.01 33.93 0.98
N VAL A 70 -3.57 33.69 2.18
CA VAL A 70 -2.97 32.80 3.19
C VAL A 70 -2.83 31.37 2.65
N LYS A 71 -3.79 30.88 1.85
CA LYS A 71 -3.67 29.56 1.19
C LYS A 71 -2.55 29.53 0.15
N TYR A 72 -2.39 30.60 -0.64
CA TYR A 72 -1.31 30.71 -1.63
C TYR A 72 0.07 30.95 -1.02
N LEU A 73 0.12 31.48 0.21
CA LEU A 73 1.35 31.68 0.98
C LEU A 73 1.81 30.42 1.71
N ASP A 74 1.06 29.32 1.68
CA ASP A 74 1.54 28.04 2.19
C ASP A 74 2.60 27.48 1.21
N PRO A 75 3.88 27.41 1.60
CA PRO A 75 4.94 26.89 0.74
C PRO A 75 4.67 25.44 0.31
N GLN A 76 3.96 24.65 1.14
CA GLN A 76 3.61 23.27 0.79
C GLN A 76 2.55 23.19 -0.32
N TYR A 77 1.75 24.23 -0.50
CA TYR A 77 0.74 24.31 -1.55
C TYR A 77 1.37 24.68 -2.90
N MET A 78 2.28 25.66 -2.91
CA MET A 78 2.97 26.11 -4.12
C MET A 78 3.92 25.04 -4.69
N ASP A 79 4.68 24.36 -3.83
CA ASP A 79 5.64 23.33 -4.24
C ASP A 79 4.97 22.07 -4.80
N ARG A 80 3.75 21.75 -4.35
CA ARG A 80 2.97 20.62 -4.86
C ARG A 80 2.23 20.93 -6.16
N LEU A 81 1.81 22.18 -6.37
CA LEU A 81 1.04 22.58 -7.57
C LEU A 81 1.91 22.90 -8.77
N ILE A 82 3.12 23.40 -8.56
CA ILE A 82 3.92 23.98 -9.63
C ILE A 82 5.31 23.35 -9.58
N MET A 83 5.41 22.10 -10.02
CA MET A 83 6.67 21.63 -10.56
C MET A 83 6.82 22.26 -11.96
N PRO A 84 7.79 23.17 -12.19
CA PRO A 84 7.99 23.75 -13.51
C PRO A 84 8.28 22.67 -14.54
N ASP A 85 7.83 22.84 -15.79
CA ASP A 85 7.99 21.81 -16.81
C ASP A 85 9.46 21.50 -17.12
N ALA A 86 10.34 22.50 -16.98
CA ALA A 86 11.79 22.29 -17.05
C ALA A 86 12.29 21.35 -15.95
N SER A 87 11.77 21.45 -14.72
CA SER A 87 12.12 20.58 -13.60
C SER A 87 11.58 19.16 -13.77
N LYS A 88 10.36 19.01 -14.32
CA LYS A 88 9.80 17.69 -14.69
C LYS A 88 10.68 16.97 -15.69
N LEU A 89 11.15 17.70 -16.73
CA LEU A 89 12.04 17.14 -17.73
C LEU A 89 13.36 16.68 -17.11
N GLN A 90 13.98 17.49 -16.27
CA GLN A 90 15.23 17.12 -15.59
C GLN A 90 15.04 15.92 -14.67
N PHE A 91 13.91 15.83 -13.97
CA PHE A 91 13.56 14.68 -13.14
C PHE A 91 13.42 13.40 -13.98
N ILE A 92 12.69 13.45 -15.08
CA ILE A 92 12.51 12.29 -15.99
C ILE A 92 13.86 11.84 -16.56
N LEU A 93 14.71 12.77 -17.01
CA LEU A 93 16.03 12.43 -17.55
C LEU A 93 16.98 11.88 -16.47
N ALA A 94 16.92 12.41 -15.25
CA ALA A 94 17.70 11.91 -14.13
C ALA A 94 17.24 10.51 -13.68
N GLU A 95 15.94 10.23 -13.74
CA GLU A 95 15.35 8.95 -13.35
C GLU A 95 15.24 7.93 -14.50
N GLU A 96 15.52 8.31 -15.74
CA GLU A 96 15.52 7.43 -16.91
C GLU A 96 16.22 6.08 -16.67
N PRO A 97 17.47 6.01 -16.14
CA PRO A 97 18.12 4.73 -15.91
C PRO A 97 17.39 3.88 -14.86
N PHE A 98 16.79 4.52 -13.85
CA PHE A 98 16.01 3.83 -12.83
C PHE A 98 14.72 3.25 -13.44
N ILE A 99 13.96 4.04 -14.18
CA ILE A 99 12.72 3.60 -14.85
C ILE A 99 13.00 2.44 -15.80
N LEU A 100 14.04 2.53 -16.62
CA LEU A 100 14.43 1.47 -17.55
C LEU A 100 14.86 0.20 -16.81
N SER A 101 15.61 0.33 -15.71
CA SER A 101 16.01 -0.82 -14.90
C SER A 101 14.81 -1.55 -14.29
N GLN A 102 13.81 -0.80 -13.82
CA GLN A 102 12.58 -1.36 -13.25
C GLN A 102 11.70 -2.00 -14.31
N MET A 103 11.60 -1.40 -15.50
CA MET A 103 10.91 -2.00 -16.63
C MET A 103 11.56 -3.34 -17.03
N ALA A 104 12.89 -3.39 -17.13
CA ALA A 104 13.60 -4.63 -17.44
C ALA A 104 13.39 -5.72 -16.39
N LEU A 105 13.33 -5.34 -15.10
CA LEU A 105 13.02 -6.28 -14.02
C LEU A 105 11.57 -6.77 -14.10
N LEU A 106 10.63 -5.87 -14.34
CA LEU A 106 9.21 -6.22 -14.49
C LEU A 106 8.97 -7.15 -15.67
N GLN A 107 9.62 -6.91 -16.82
CA GLN A 107 9.55 -7.82 -17.97
C GLN A 107 10.07 -9.21 -17.65
N ARG A 108 11.14 -9.33 -16.85
CA ARG A 108 11.64 -10.62 -16.38
C ARG A 108 10.62 -11.31 -15.47
N VAL A 109 10.01 -10.57 -14.55
CA VAL A 109 8.97 -11.12 -13.67
C VAL A 109 7.78 -11.61 -14.49
N GLU A 110 7.30 -10.82 -15.44
CA GLU A 110 6.20 -11.18 -16.35
C GLU A 110 6.50 -12.46 -17.13
N ALA A 111 7.72 -12.60 -17.66
CA ALA A 111 8.16 -13.82 -18.36
C ALA A 111 8.17 -15.07 -17.44
N LEU A 112 8.32 -14.90 -16.13
CA LEU A 112 8.35 -15.99 -15.15
C LEU A 112 6.95 -16.35 -14.60
N VAL A 113 5.95 -15.47 -14.73
CA VAL A 113 4.59 -15.72 -14.24
C VAL A 113 4.01 -17.05 -14.75
N PRO A 114 4.11 -17.41 -16.04
CA PRO A 114 3.54 -18.66 -16.56
C PRO A 114 4.17 -19.93 -15.96
N LEU A 115 5.38 -19.86 -15.39
CA LEU A 115 6.04 -21.00 -14.77
C LEU A 115 5.38 -21.42 -13.46
N LEU A 116 4.75 -20.47 -12.76
CA LEU A 116 4.00 -20.73 -11.53
C LEU A 116 2.82 -21.67 -11.77
N ASP A 117 2.21 -21.57 -12.96
CA ASP A 117 1.06 -22.38 -13.37
C ASP A 117 1.42 -23.63 -14.17
N SER A 118 2.73 -23.93 -14.28
CA SER A 118 3.21 -25.04 -15.09
C SER A 118 2.60 -26.40 -14.64
N PRO A 119 2.21 -27.25 -15.60
CA PRO A 119 1.58 -28.54 -15.28
C PRO A 119 2.52 -29.47 -14.50
N GLN A 120 3.84 -29.31 -14.68
CA GLN A 120 4.87 -30.07 -13.98
C GLN A 120 4.86 -29.82 -12.47
N VAL A 121 4.64 -28.57 -12.04
CA VAL A 121 4.50 -28.23 -10.61
C VAL A 121 3.21 -28.84 -10.04
N LYS A 122 2.13 -28.88 -10.83
CA LYS A 122 0.84 -29.44 -10.41
C LYS A 122 0.87 -30.96 -10.21
N VAL A 123 1.70 -31.69 -10.95
CA VAL A 123 1.83 -33.16 -10.83
C VAL A 123 2.81 -33.63 -9.74
N VAL A 124 3.56 -32.72 -9.11
CA VAL A 124 4.54 -33.06 -8.04
C VAL A 124 3.92 -33.91 -6.91
N PRO A 125 2.71 -33.61 -6.38
CA PRO A 125 2.11 -34.42 -5.33
C PRO A 125 1.86 -35.88 -5.75
N GLU A 126 1.44 -36.11 -7.00
CA GLU A 126 1.21 -37.45 -7.55
C GLU A 126 2.52 -38.22 -7.74
N HIS A 127 3.58 -37.56 -8.21
CA HIS A 127 4.90 -38.18 -8.28
C HIS A 127 5.47 -38.49 -6.88
N ALA A 128 5.25 -37.62 -5.89
CA ALA A 128 5.66 -37.85 -4.51
C ALA A 128 4.94 -39.06 -3.88
N ARG A 129 3.65 -39.27 -4.19
CA ARG A 129 2.90 -40.47 -3.78
C ARG A 129 3.51 -41.74 -4.36
N ARG A 130 3.75 -41.77 -5.67
CA ARG A 130 4.38 -42.92 -6.36
C ARG A 130 5.78 -43.20 -5.83
N LEU A 131 6.59 -42.16 -5.63
CA LEU A 131 7.93 -42.29 -5.08
C LEU A 131 7.92 -42.82 -3.65
N ARG A 132 6.97 -42.38 -2.80
CA ARG A 132 6.80 -42.91 -1.44
C ARG A 132 6.44 -44.40 -1.45
N ALA A 133 5.53 -44.82 -2.34
CA ALA A 133 5.18 -46.23 -2.48
C ALA A 133 6.38 -47.07 -2.93
N LEU A 134 7.15 -46.59 -3.90
CA LEU A 134 8.38 -47.24 -4.36
C LEU A 134 9.44 -47.32 -3.26
N ALA A 135 9.63 -46.25 -2.47
CA ALA A 135 10.56 -46.24 -1.35
C ALA A 135 10.17 -47.30 -0.30
N GLN A 136 8.88 -47.46 -0.01
CA GLN A 136 8.40 -48.50 0.89
C GLN A 136 8.68 -49.91 0.36
N ILE A 137 8.44 -50.14 -0.94
CA ILE A 137 8.77 -51.43 -1.58
C ILE A 137 10.28 -51.68 -1.51
N HIS A 138 11.10 -50.65 -1.73
CA HIS A 138 12.55 -50.78 -1.69
C HIS A 138 13.06 -51.20 -0.30
N VAL A 139 12.53 -50.60 0.77
CA VAL A 139 12.83 -51.02 2.15
C VAL A 139 12.47 -52.49 2.35
N GLN A 140 11.28 -52.92 1.95
CA GLN A 140 10.86 -54.32 2.07
C GLN A 140 11.75 -55.28 1.28
N GLN A 141 12.18 -54.88 0.09
CA GLN A 141 13.08 -55.69 -0.73
C GLN A 141 14.49 -55.78 -0.12
N GLN A 142 14.96 -54.70 0.51
CA GLN A 142 16.23 -54.69 1.21
C GLN A 142 16.20 -55.63 2.41
N ASP A 143 15.18 -55.55 3.26
CA ASP A 143 15.01 -56.43 4.43
C ASP A 143 14.98 -57.90 3.99
N ARG A 144 14.20 -58.23 2.95
CA ARG A 144 14.14 -59.60 2.40
C ARG A 144 15.48 -60.07 1.82
N CYS A 145 16.23 -59.19 1.17
CA CYS A 145 17.54 -59.53 0.61
C CYS A 145 18.53 -59.86 1.74
N GLU A 146 18.51 -59.07 2.82
CA GLU A 146 19.32 -59.30 4.01
C GLU A 146 18.94 -60.64 4.68
N GLU A 147 17.65 -60.91 4.89
CA GLU A 147 17.15 -62.17 5.44
C GLU A 147 17.58 -63.40 4.62
N VAL A 148 17.37 -63.38 3.31
CA VAL A 148 17.75 -64.49 2.41
C VAL A 148 19.27 -64.69 2.40
N THR A 149 20.03 -63.60 2.44
CA THR A 149 21.49 -63.65 2.47
C THR A 149 21.98 -64.28 3.77
N GLU A 150 21.41 -63.91 4.91
CA GLU A 150 21.76 -64.51 6.20
C GLU A 150 21.35 -65.99 6.28
N ALA A 151 20.15 -66.34 5.84
CA ALA A 151 19.72 -67.75 5.77
C ALA A 151 20.65 -68.59 4.88
N SER A 152 21.08 -68.04 3.73
CA SER A 152 22.03 -68.71 2.83
C SER A 152 23.40 -68.90 3.48
N LYS A 153 23.89 -67.90 4.23
CA LYS A 153 25.14 -68.03 5.00
C LYS A 153 25.03 -69.11 6.07
N GLN A 154 23.93 -69.14 6.83
CA GLN A 154 23.68 -70.16 7.86
C GLN A 154 23.68 -71.57 7.27
N LEU A 155 22.98 -71.78 6.15
CA LEU A 155 22.96 -73.09 5.48
C LEU A 155 24.35 -73.52 4.99
N LEU A 156 25.13 -72.58 4.45
CA LEU A 156 26.53 -72.85 4.04
C LEU A 156 27.43 -73.16 5.24
N GLU A 157 27.22 -72.49 6.38
CA GLU A 157 27.93 -72.80 7.62
C GLU A 157 27.57 -74.18 8.17
N GLU A 158 26.30 -74.56 8.15
CA GLU A 158 25.83 -75.89 8.53
C GLU A 158 26.42 -76.97 7.64
N TYR A 159 26.42 -76.76 6.32
CA TYR A 159 27.07 -77.66 5.37
C TYR A 159 28.57 -77.79 5.65
N ASN A 160 29.28 -76.67 5.84
CA ASN A 160 30.70 -76.66 6.18
C ASN A 160 30.99 -77.40 7.50
N LYS A 161 30.12 -77.27 8.51
CA LYS A 161 30.21 -78.02 9.77
C LYS A 161 30.04 -79.53 9.53
N MET A 162 29.03 -79.96 8.76
CA MET A 162 28.82 -81.38 8.43
C MET A 162 29.99 -81.99 7.64
N VAL A 163 30.53 -81.27 6.66
CA VAL A 163 31.67 -81.75 5.86
C VAL A 163 32.94 -81.83 6.69
N SER A 164 33.19 -80.83 7.56
CA SER A 164 34.36 -80.87 8.46
C SER A 164 34.25 -81.94 9.54
N SER A 165 33.05 -82.20 10.09
CA SER A 165 32.82 -83.33 10.99
C SER A 165 32.90 -84.69 10.30
N GLY A 166 32.41 -84.80 9.05
CA GLY A 166 32.54 -86.02 8.24
C GLY A 166 33.99 -86.32 7.83
N ARG A 167 34.79 -85.27 7.59
CA ARG A 167 36.24 -85.39 7.33
C ARG A 167 37.05 -85.73 8.59
N ALA A 168 36.54 -85.43 9.78
CA ALA A 168 37.16 -85.86 11.04
C ALA A 168 36.95 -87.36 11.34
N GLY A 169 35.92 -87.99 10.74
CA GLY A 169 35.64 -89.42 10.87
C GLY A 169 36.29 -90.34 9.80
N GLY A 170 36.82 -89.78 8.70
CA GLY A 170 37.46 -90.52 7.61
C GLY A 170 38.91 -90.08 7.41
N GLY A 171 39.86 -90.94 7.77
CA GLY A 171 41.28 -90.60 7.92
C GLY A 171 42.07 -90.24 6.64
N ARG A 172 43.19 -89.54 6.90
CA ARG A 172 44.52 -89.49 6.25
C ARG A 172 44.68 -89.33 4.72
N ARG A 173 45.58 -88.39 4.38
CA ARG A 173 46.31 -88.11 3.10
C ARG A 173 45.43 -87.55 1.97
N GLU A 174 45.85 -86.64 1.08
CA GLU A 174 47.17 -86.22 0.60
C GLU A 174 47.09 -84.81 -0.05
N GLY A 175 48.24 -84.12 -0.14
CA GLY A 175 48.70 -83.16 -1.18
C GLY A 175 47.77 -82.15 -1.90
N GLY A 176 48.28 -80.91 -2.04
CA GLY A 176 48.27 -80.23 -3.33
C GLY A 176 47.53 -78.89 -3.44
N GLY A 177 48.32 -77.80 -3.42
CA GLY A 177 48.28 -76.69 -4.37
C GLY A 177 46.96 -76.02 -4.77
N GLY A 178 46.86 -74.71 -4.50
CA GLY A 178 45.93 -73.83 -5.21
C GLY A 178 45.56 -72.60 -4.40
N GLY A 179 46.42 -71.57 -4.40
CA GLY A 179 46.07 -70.26 -3.88
C GLY A 179 44.90 -69.66 -4.68
N PRO A 180 43.93 -68.99 -4.04
CA PRO A 180 42.81 -68.37 -4.74
C PRO A 180 43.24 -67.07 -5.44
N PRO A 181 42.67 -66.75 -6.61
CA PRO A 181 42.91 -65.46 -7.26
C PRO A 181 42.27 -64.32 -6.46
N ALA A 182 42.93 -63.16 -6.52
CA ALA A 182 42.52 -61.91 -5.93
C ALA A 182 41.06 -61.56 -6.29
N ARG A 183 40.25 -61.26 -5.26
CA ARG A 183 38.94 -60.62 -5.43
C ARG A 183 39.13 -59.19 -5.95
N PRO A 184 38.31 -58.72 -6.91
CA PRO A 184 38.16 -57.30 -7.15
C PRO A 184 37.43 -56.67 -5.96
N ARG A 185 38.00 -55.58 -5.44
CA ARG A 185 37.36 -54.69 -4.46
C ARG A 185 36.06 -54.14 -5.05
N PRO A 186 34.94 -54.10 -4.30
CA PRO A 186 33.90 -53.14 -4.62
C PRO A 186 34.51 -51.75 -4.42
N ALA A 187 34.40 -50.90 -5.44
CA ALA A 187 34.80 -49.52 -5.37
C ALA A 187 34.15 -48.88 -4.14
N SER A 188 34.99 -48.41 -3.21
CA SER A 188 34.63 -47.44 -2.21
C SER A 188 34.26 -46.14 -2.93
N GLY A 189 33.04 -46.09 -3.43
CA GLY A 189 32.36 -44.84 -3.75
C GLY A 189 32.11 -44.13 -2.44
N SER A 190 33.06 -43.27 -2.07
CA SER A 190 32.88 -42.26 -1.03
C SER A 190 31.69 -41.39 -1.40
N LEU A 191 30.51 -41.74 -0.89
CA LEU A 191 29.44 -40.77 -0.70
C LEU A 191 29.50 -40.37 0.76
N ALA A 192 30.20 -39.26 0.96
CA ALA A 192 30.27 -38.51 2.19
C ALA A 192 28.89 -38.47 2.86
N LEU A 193 28.86 -39.00 4.07
CA LEU A 193 27.81 -38.82 5.05
C LEU A 193 27.76 -37.31 5.39
N ASN A 194 27.13 -36.51 4.53
CA ASN A 194 26.79 -35.15 4.89
C ASN A 194 25.58 -35.26 5.82
N ARG A 195 25.85 -35.32 7.13
CA ARG A 195 24.86 -35.06 8.18
C ARG A 195 24.34 -33.63 7.99
N GLY A 196 23.39 -33.49 7.07
CA GLY A 196 22.58 -32.30 6.90
C GLY A 196 21.78 -32.10 8.17
N ARG A 197 22.26 -31.20 9.01
CA ARG A 197 21.48 -30.54 10.06
C ARG A 197 20.09 -30.16 9.50
N PRO A 198 19.01 -30.28 10.27
CA PRO A 198 17.72 -29.76 9.84
C PRO A 198 17.85 -28.24 9.69
N ARG A 199 17.79 -27.75 8.44
CA ARG A 199 17.59 -26.33 8.19
C ARG A 199 16.12 -26.00 8.51
N PRO A 200 15.86 -24.95 9.28
CA PRO A 200 14.51 -24.62 9.72
C PRO A 200 13.65 -24.20 8.52
N CYS A 201 12.39 -24.60 8.58
CA CYS A 201 11.33 -24.16 7.70
C CYS A 201 11.24 -22.63 7.74
N CYS A 202 11.60 -21.95 6.65
CA CYS A 202 11.24 -20.55 6.47
C CYS A 202 9.75 -20.49 6.06
N CYS A 203 8.88 -20.33 7.04
CA CYS A 203 7.56 -19.74 6.81
C CYS A 203 7.73 -18.25 6.50
N PRO A 204 7.04 -17.69 5.50
CA PRO A 204 6.98 -16.25 5.34
C PRO A 204 6.01 -15.70 6.40
N SER A 205 6.54 -15.09 7.46
CA SER A 205 5.75 -14.29 8.39
C SER A 205 5.59 -12.91 7.79
N SER A 206 4.35 -12.59 7.45
CA SER A 206 3.84 -11.25 7.30
C SER A 206 4.04 -10.42 8.58
N SER A 207 4.24 -9.11 8.37
CA SER A 207 3.98 -7.99 9.28
C SER A 207 4.78 -7.90 10.59
N CYS A 208 5.61 -6.86 10.72
CA CYS A 208 5.43 -5.76 11.68
C CYS A 208 6.38 -4.60 11.31
N GLY A 209 5.80 -3.40 11.18
CA GLY A 209 6.55 -2.16 11.03
C GLY A 209 7.15 -1.69 12.36
N GLY A 210 8.04 -0.69 12.28
CA GLY A 210 8.58 -0.04 13.48
C GLY A 210 9.84 0.79 13.19
N THR A 211 9.64 1.98 12.65
CA THR A 211 10.53 3.14 12.80
C THR A 211 10.67 3.52 14.28
N SER A 212 11.90 3.64 14.80
CA SER A 212 12.40 4.80 15.58
C SER A 212 13.74 4.50 16.25
N CYS A 213 14.73 5.34 15.95
CA CYS A 213 15.73 6.00 16.81
C CYS A 213 16.99 6.28 15.98
#